data_AF-A0AAP5YZD3-F1
#
_entry.id   AF-A0AAP5YZD3-F1
#
_cell.length_a   1.000
_cell.length_b   1.000
_cell.length_c   1.000
_cell.angle_alpha   90.00
_cell.angle_beta   90.00
_cell.angle_gamma   90.00
#
_symmetry.space_group_name_H-M   'P 1'
#
loop_
_entity.id
_entity.type
_entity.pdbx_description
1 polymer ?
#
loop_
_entity_poly.entity_id
_entity_poly.type
_entity_poly.pdbx_seq_one_letter_code
_entity_poly.pdbx_strand_id
1 'polypeptide(L)'
;MPNSKINISFNIDAWTANSFGLSESNEWKQWATEIKWPEDGKINVANIPAMMRRRMSPLSKLAVQTAIEMLNQHQVDYLVFSSRHGELHRSVALVEDIINGEEASPMAFSQSVHNTAAGLATIATKQPIPLTSIAAAENTFQSAILEAWLFLSDNPDKKVLLVDFDEPMPDSYLEYENQQYKGFGLGLILSHGDGFTVQSGISAKCSNHPLPQGLAFLQHYLSDENQWTIHAPKQIWEWHKK
;
A
#
# COMPACT_ATOMS: atom_id res chain seq x y z
N MET A 1 11.88 -26.83 -2.26
CA MET A 1 10.44 -26.47 -2.28
C MET A 1 9.97 -26.63 -3.71
N PRO A 2 8.78 -27.20 -3.99
CA PRO A 2 8.33 -27.33 -5.36
C PRO A 2 8.21 -25.93 -5.96
N ASN A 3 8.65 -25.79 -7.22
CA ASN A 3 8.51 -24.60 -8.05
C ASN A 3 7.01 -24.36 -8.36
N SER A 4 6.20 -24.03 -7.36
CA SER A 4 4.81 -23.66 -7.58
C SER A 4 4.81 -22.28 -8.22
N LYS A 5 4.78 -22.25 -9.56
CA LYS A 5 4.47 -21.03 -10.31
C LYS A 5 3.08 -20.59 -9.88
N ILE A 6 3.00 -19.48 -9.15
CA ILE A 6 1.74 -18.83 -8.87
C ILE A 6 1.23 -18.24 -10.19
N ASN A 7 -0.03 -18.50 -10.52
CA ASN A 7 -0.73 -17.92 -11.66
C ASN A 7 -2.16 -17.61 -11.22
N ILE A 8 -2.45 -16.33 -11.02
CA ILE A 8 -3.73 -15.87 -10.49
C ILE A 8 -4.38 -14.89 -11.45
N SER A 9 -5.71 -14.80 -11.38
CA SER A 9 -6.50 -13.85 -12.17
C SER A 9 -7.57 -13.19 -11.31
N PHE A 10 -7.82 -11.92 -11.59
CA PHE A 10 -8.81 -11.08 -10.90
C PHE A 10 -9.13 -9.85 -11.74
N ASN A 11 -10.11 -9.06 -11.30
CA ASN A 11 -10.40 -7.75 -11.87
C ASN A 11 -9.94 -6.64 -10.92
N ILE A 12 -9.57 -5.50 -11.49
CA ILE A 12 -9.39 -4.24 -10.77
C ILE A 12 -10.55 -3.34 -11.18
N ASP A 13 -11.53 -3.21 -10.29
CA ASP A 13 -12.79 -2.50 -10.58
C ASP A 13 -12.61 -0.98 -10.47
N ALA A 14 -11.75 -0.53 -9.55
CA ALA A 14 -11.48 0.87 -9.28
C ALA A 14 -10.13 1.04 -8.58
N TRP A 15 -9.56 2.24 -8.67
CA TRP A 15 -8.35 2.63 -7.98
C TRP A 15 -8.41 4.09 -7.51
N THR A 16 -7.69 4.39 -6.43
CA THR A 16 -7.34 5.76 -6.02
C THR A 16 -5.92 5.75 -5.47
N ALA A 17 -5.25 6.90 -5.46
CA ALA A 17 -3.96 7.02 -4.79
C ALA A 17 -3.83 8.41 -4.15
N ASN A 18 -3.15 8.46 -3.02
CA ASN A 18 -2.85 9.70 -2.32
C ASN A 18 -1.35 9.78 -2.01
N SER A 19 -0.77 10.95 -2.18
CA SER A 19 0.58 11.32 -1.76
C SER A 19 0.61 12.82 -1.43
N PHE A 20 1.81 13.36 -1.18
CA PHE A 20 2.02 14.77 -0.92
C PHE A 20 1.76 15.58 -2.20
N GLY A 21 0.59 16.22 -2.27
CA GLY A 21 0.18 17.03 -3.43
C GLY A 21 -0.28 16.23 -4.65
N LEU A 22 -0.55 14.93 -4.50
CA LEU A 22 -1.16 14.08 -5.52
C LEU A 22 -2.36 13.36 -4.89
N SER A 23 -3.56 13.68 -5.31
CA SER A 23 -4.80 13.03 -4.84
C SER A 23 -5.81 12.78 -5.97
N GLU A 24 -5.70 13.50 -7.09
CA GLU A 24 -6.62 13.37 -8.21
C GLU A 24 -6.06 12.41 -9.29
N SER A 25 -6.96 11.70 -9.97
CA SER A 25 -6.57 10.73 -11.01
C SER A 25 -5.70 11.35 -12.12
N ASN A 26 -5.97 12.59 -12.52
CA ASN A 26 -5.20 13.28 -13.55
C ASN A 26 -3.77 13.62 -13.10
N GLU A 27 -3.58 13.96 -11.82
CA GLU A 27 -2.26 14.24 -11.26
C GLU A 27 -1.40 12.98 -11.26
N TRP A 28 -1.98 11.83 -10.91
CA TRP A 28 -1.30 10.54 -10.94
C TRP A 28 -0.98 10.06 -12.37
N LYS A 29 -1.83 10.35 -13.36
CA LYS A 29 -1.52 10.08 -14.77
C LYS A 29 -0.32 10.89 -15.25
N GLN A 30 -0.26 12.18 -14.88
CA GLN A 30 0.91 13.01 -15.19
C GLN A 30 2.16 12.49 -14.47
N TRP A 31 2.04 12.17 -13.17
CA TRP A 31 3.12 11.56 -12.40
C TRP A 31 3.62 10.25 -13.03
N ALA A 32 2.74 9.38 -13.53
CA ALA A 32 3.15 8.11 -14.15
C ALA A 32 4.01 8.31 -15.40
N THR A 33 3.87 9.45 -16.08
CA THR A 33 4.63 9.80 -17.29
C THR A 33 5.99 10.41 -16.94
N GLU A 34 6.04 11.32 -15.96
CA GLU A 34 7.23 12.11 -15.63
C GLU A 34 8.01 11.59 -14.42
N ILE A 35 7.40 10.74 -13.59
CA ILE A 35 7.84 10.30 -12.25
C ILE A 35 8.30 11.48 -11.39
N LYS A 36 7.53 12.57 -11.43
CA LYS A 36 7.87 13.83 -10.75
C LYS A 36 6.94 14.10 -9.58
N TRP A 37 7.54 14.25 -8.40
CA TRP A 37 6.81 14.59 -7.19
C TRP A 37 6.60 16.12 -7.05
N PRO A 38 5.45 16.59 -6.58
CA PRO A 38 5.25 18.01 -6.23
C PRO A 38 6.20 18.42 -5.10
N GLU A 39 6.82 19.60 -5.17
CA GLU A 39 7.78 20.07 -4.15
C GLU A 39 7.08 20.36 -2.80
N ASP A 40 6.06 21.22 -2.80
CA ASP A 40 5.31 21.66 -1.60
C ASP A 40 3.96 20.96 -1.41
N GLY A 41 3.86 19.72 -1.87
CA GLY A 41 2.64 18.94 -1.80
C GLY A 41 2.15 18.72 -0.37
N LYS A 42 0.83 18.87 -0.14
CA LYS A 42 0.18 18.56 1.14
C LYS A 42 -0.65 17.29 1.01
N ILE A 43 -0.76 16.54 2.10
CA ILE A 43 -1.63 15.36 2.17
C ILE A 43 -3.09 15.84 2.18
N ASN A 44 -3.89 15.28 1.28
CA ASN A 44 -5.34 15.43 1.35
C ASN A 44 -5.87 14.64 2.56
N VAL A 45 -6.58 15.32 3.46
CA VAL A 45 -7.18 14.72 4.66
C VAL A 45 -8.63 15.17 4.82
N ALA A 46 -9.28 15.51 3.70
CA ALA A 46 -10.63 16.07 3.69
C ALA A 46 -11.65 15.10 4.28
N ASN A 47 -11.47 13.80 4.07
CA ASN A 47 -12.43 12.77 4.49
C ASN A 47 -12.15 12.21 5.89
N ILE A 48 -10.99 12.54 6.49
CA ILE A 48 -10.64 12.07 7.83
C ILE A 48 -11.29 12.98 8.90
N PRO A 49 -12.02 12.42 9.89
CA PRO A 49 -12.59 13.20 10.99
C PRO A 49 -11.54 14.03 11.74
N ALA A 50 -11.87 15.29 12.02
CA ALA A 50 -10.93 16.28 12.55
C ALA A 50 -10.17 15.85 13.82
N MET A 51 -10.86 15.17 14.74
CA MET A 51 -10.25 14.70 15.98
C MET A 51 -9.25 13.56 15.76
N MET A 52 -9.50 12.69 14.78
CA MET A 52 -8.61 11.57 14.47
C MET A 52 -7.32 12.05 13.81
N ARG A 53 -7.40 13.05 12.92
CA ARG A 53 -6.25 13.61 12.18
C ARG A 53 -5.08 14.03 13.07
N ARG A 54 -5.35 14.48 14.30
CA ARG A 54 -4.33 14.99 15.23
C ARG A 54 -3.41 13.91 15.78
N ARG A 55 -3.85 12.65 15.81
CA ARG A 55 -3.10 11.53 16.41
C ARG A 55 -2.36 10.69 15.36
N MET A 56 -2.74 10.83 14.10
CA MET A 56 -2.19 10.09 12.96
C MET A 56 -0.84 10.63 12.49
N SER A 57 0.07 9.71 12.16
CA SER A 57 1.27 9.99 11.35
C SER A 57 0.88 10.48 9.94
N PRO A 58 1.80 11.10 9.19
CA PRO A 58 1.61 11.37 7.76
C PRO A 58 1.22 10.12 6.97
N LEU A 59 1.90 8.99 7.20
CA LEU A 59 1.61 7.71 6.56
C LEU A 59 0.19 7.19 6.86
N SER A 60 -0.19 7.16 8.15
CA SER A 60 -1.55 6.77 8.54
C SER A 60 -2.62 7.67 7.91
N LYS A 61 -2.35 8.97 7.74
CA LYS A 61 -3.29 9.88 7.05
C LYS A 61 -3.46 9.48 5.58
N LEU A 62 -2.38 9.16 4.87
CA LEU A 62 -2.44 8.72 3.48
C LEU A 62 -3.27 7.44 3.33
N ALA A 63 -2.95 6.41 4.13
CA ALA A 63 -3.65 5.13 4.08
C ALA A 63 -5.13 5.27 4.46
N VAL A 64 -5.45 6.01 5.52
CA VAL A 64 -6.83 6.19 6.00
C VAL A 64 -7.64 7.05 5.03
N GLN A 65 -7.07 8.12 4.47
CA GLN A 65 -7.74 8.92 3.43
C GLN A 65 -8.10 8.04 2.23
N THR A 66 -7.12 7.30 1.69
CA THR A 66 -7.30 6.36 0.58
C THR A 66 -8.39 5.33 0.88
N ALA A 67 -8.39 4.74 2.08
CA ALA A 67 -9.41 3.77 2.48
C ALA A 67 -10.81 4.40 2.53
N ILE A 68 -10.97 5.58 3.14
CA ILE A 68 -12.27 6.26 3.24
C ILE A 68 -12.82 6.63 1.85
N GLU A 69 -11.98 7.12 0.95
CA GLU A 69 -12.39 7.47 -0.42
C GLU A 69 -13.01 6.28 -1.14
N MET A 70 -12.35 5.11 -1.07
CA MET A 70 -12.84 3.89 -1.72
C MET A 70 -14.09 3.34 -1.02
N LEU A 71 -14.13 3.34 0.32
CA LEU A 71 -15.27 2.82 1.10
C LEU A 71 -16.53 3.70 1.00
N ASN A 72 -16.38 4.98 0.63
CA ASN A 72 -17.52 5.86 0.37
C ASN A 72 -18.17 5.58 -0.99
N GLN A 73 -17.43 5.00 -1.94
CA GLN A 73 -17.88 4.78 -3.32
C GLN A 73 -18.19 3.31 -3.62
N HIS A 74 -17.65 2.38 -2.84
CA HIS A 74 -17.74 0.95 -3.09
C HIS A 74 -18.12 0.19 -1.81
N GLN A 75 -19.05 -0.75 -1.96
CA GLN A 75 -19.28 -1.77 -0.95
C GLN A 75 -18.20 -2.85 -1.07
N VAL A 76 -17.53 -3.14 0.04
CA VAL A 76 -16.48 -4.17 0.10
C VAL A 76 -16.70 -5.08 1.29
N ASP A 77 -16.19 -6.31 1.18
CA ASP A 77 -16.44 -7.38 2.14
C ASP A 77 -15.18 -7.78 2.91
N TYR A 78 -13.99 -7.37 2.45
CA TYR A 78 -12.71 -7.65 3.09
C TYR A 78 -11.71 -6.52 2.81
N LEU A 79 -10.87 -6.22 3.79
CA LEU A 79 -9.81 -5.22 3.66
C LEU A 79 -8.43 -5.88 3.79
N VAL A 80 -7.53 -5.55 2.86
CA VAL A 80 -6.12 -5.95 2.94
C VAL A 80 -5.29 -4.68 3.00
N PHE A 81 -4.64 -4.44 4.13
CA PHE A 81 -3.66 -3.36 4.26
C PHE A 81 -2.25 -3.91 4.07
N SER A 82 -1.38 -3.19 3.37
CA SER A 82 -0.01 -3.63 3.15
C SER A 82 0.98 -2.49 3.25
N SER A 83 2.07 -2.73 3.97
CA SER A 83 3.15 -1.77 4.14
C SER A 83 4.45 -2.52 4.40
N ARG A 84 5.54 -2.19 3.72
CA ARG A 84 6.84 -2.84 3.91
C ARG A 84 7.42 -2.44 5.26
N HIS A 85 7.33 -1.15 5.63
CA HIS A 85 7.94 -0.64 6.86
C HIS A 85 6.93 -0.32 7.98
N GLY A 86 5.66 -0.09 7.65
CA GLY A 86 4.64 0.28 8.63
C GLY A 86 4.97 1.59 9.36
N GLU A 87 4.64 1.69 10.64
CA GLU A 87 4.90 2.88 11.47
C GLU A 87 6.36 2.92 11.98
N LEU A 88 7.33 2.79 11.07
CA LEU A 88 8.76 2.73 11.40
C LEU A 88 9.26 4.02 12.04
N HIS A 89 8.90 5.19 11.51
CA HIS A 89 9.25 6.50 12.11
C HIS A 89 8.86 6.58 13.59
N ARG A 90 7.66 6.10 13.91
CA ARG A 90 7.14 6.08 15.28
C ARG A 90 7.87 5.07 16.16
N SER A 91 8.19 3.91 15.61
CA SER A 91 8.93 2.86 16.32
C SER A 91 10.36 3.31 16.66
N VAL A 92 11.02 4.01 15.74
CA VAL A 92 12.35 4.60 15.96
C VAL A 92 12.30 5.65 17.07
N ALA A 93 11.39 6.63 16.98
CA ALA A 93 11.24 7.65 18.02
C ALA A 93 10.97 7.04 19.40
N LEU A 94 10.13 6.00 19.49
CA LEU A 94 9.85 5.32 20.75
C LEU A 94 11.09 4.62 21.34
N VAL A 95 11.93 4.02 20.49
CA VAL A 95 13.19 3.41 20.94
C VAL A 95 14.19 4.47 21.37
N GLU A 96 14.26 5.61 20.67
CA GLU A 96 15.11 6.75 21.04
C GLU A 96 14.73 7.33 22.41
N ASP A 97 13.43 7.53 22.67
CA ASP A 97 12.92 7.97 23.98
C ASP A 97 13.40 7.03 25.10
N ILE A 98 13.26 5.71 24.90
CA ILE A 98 13.70 4.70 25.88
C ILE A 98 15.22 4.75 26.11
N ILE A 99 16.01 4.88 25.04
CA ILE A 99 17.47 4.96 25.14
C ILE A 99 17.90 6.22 25.92
N ASN A 100 17.16 7.32 25.77
CA ASN A 100 17.39 8.57 26.49
C ASN A 100 16.89 8.55 27.95
N GLY A 101 16.27 7.44 28.39
CA GLY A 101 15.72 7.29 29.74
C GLY A 101 14.35 7.96 29.93
N GLU A 102 13.68 8.32 28.84
CA GLU A 102 12.31 8.84 28.85
C GLU A 102 11.29 7.70 28.93
N GLU A 103 10.09 7.99 29.44
CA GLU A 103 9.01 7.00 29.46
C GLU A 103 8.40 6.84 28.06
N ALA A 104 8.31 5.59 27.61
CA ALA A 104 7.65 5.27 26.34
C ALA A 104 6.16 5.66 26.40
N SER A 105 5.75 6.60 25.54
CA SER A 105 4.35 7.05 25.47
C SER A 105 3.40 5.88 25.14
N PRO A 106 2.42 5.56 26.02
CA PRO A 106 1.46 4.48 25.75
C PRO A 106 0.67 4.70 24.46
N MET A 107 0.37 5.97 24.14
CA MET A 107 -0.30 6.33 22.90
C MET A 107 0.60 6.09 21.67
N ALA A 108 1.89 6.45 21.75
CA ALA A 108 2.83 6.20 20.67
C ALA A 108 3.02 4.69 20.46
N PHE A 109 3.19 3.93 21.54
CA PHE A 109 3.28 2.47 21.49
C PHE A 109 2.03 1.83 20.87
N SER A 110 0.82 2.26 21.26
CA SER A 110 -0.42 1.71 20.68
C SER A 110 -0.59 1.98 19.18
N GLN A 111 0.13 2.97 18.64
CA GLN A 111 0.10 3.35 17.22
C GLN A 111 1.37 2.93 16.47
N SER A 112 2.30 2.19 17.09
CA SER A 112 3.51 1.70 16.41
C SER A 112 3.30 0.33 15.76
N VAL A 113 2.18 -0.34 16.04
CA VAL A 113 1.83 -1.63 15.46
C VAL A 113 1.55 -1.49 13.96
N HIS A 114 1.91 -2.51 13.17
CA HIS A 114 1.80 -2.48 11.71
C HIS A 114 0.36 -2.25 11.22
N ASN A 115 -0.63 -2.81 11.92
CA ASN A 115 -2.04 -2.68 11.58
C ASN A 115 -2.70 -1.36 12.02
N THR A 116 -1.91 -0.36 12.48
CA THR A 116 -2.44 0.93 12.94
C THR A 116 -3.32 1.60 11.90
N ALA A 117 -2.87 1.71 10.64
CA ALA A 117 -3.65 2.31 9.57
C ALA A 117 -4.99 1.59 9.32
N ALA A 118 -4.98 0.25 9.33
CA ALA A 118 -6.18 -0.57 9.14
C ALA A 118 -7.20 -0.38 10.28
N GLY A 119 -6.72 -0.37 11.53
CA GLY A 119 -7.57 -0.12 12.70
C GLY A 119 -8.15 1.30 12.69
N LEU A 120 -7.35 2.30 12.33
CA LEU A 120 -7.82 3.67 12.20
C LEU A 120 -8.86 3.84 11.09
N ALA A 121 -8.69 3.15 9.95
CA ALA A 121 -9.63 3.19 8.84
C ALA A 121 -11.01 2.65 9.27
N THR A 122 -11.07 1.50 9.96
CA THR A 122 -12.35 0.95 10.42
C THR A 122 -13.03 1.81 11.49
N ILE A 123 -12.25 2.42 12.39
CA ILE A 123 -12.78 3.38 13.36
C ILE A 123 -13.36 4.62 12.65
N ALA A 124 -12.66 5.13 11.62
CA ALA A 124 -13.08 6.32 10.89
C ALA A 124 -14.36 6.08 10.08
N THR A 125 -14.46 4.93 9.41
CA THR A 125 -15.62 4.59 8.57
C THR A 125 -16.78 4.01 9.36
N LYS A 126 -16.54 3.52 10.57
CA LYS A 126 -17.51 2.81 11.43
C LYS A 126 -18.11 1.58 10.74
N GLN A 127 -17.35 0.97 9.83
CA GLN A 127 -17.76 -0.23 9.11
C GLN A 127 -17.01 -1.43 9.69
N PRO A 128 -17.71 -2.45 10.23
CA PRO A 128 -17.09 -3.65 10.81
C PRO A 128 -16.72 -4.66 9.71
N ILE A 129 -15.86 -4.25 8.78
CA ILE A 129 -15.40 -5.11 7.68
C ILE A 129 -14.21 -5.93 8.18
N PRO A 130 -14.20 -7.27 8.00
CA PRO A 130 -13.03 -8.08 8.33
C PRO A 130 -11.79 -7.60 7.57
N LEU A 131 -10.63 -7.61 8.24
CA LEU A 131 -9.39 -7.08 7.66
C LEU A 131 -8.16 -7.87 8.08
N THR A 132 -7.10 -7.69 7.29
CA THR A 132 -5.74 -8.15 7.59
C THR A 132 -4.71 -7.07 7.24
N SER A 133 -3.50 -7.21 7.78
CA SER A 133 -2.36 -6.32 7.53
C SER A 133 -1.11 -7.14 7.19
N ILE A 134 -0.45 -6.83 6.08
CA ILE A 134 0.62 -7.64 5.49
C ILE A 134 1.92 -6.84 5.36
N ALA A 135 3.02 -7.50 5.74
CA ALA A 135 4.38 -7.10 5.38
C ALA A 135 5.14 -8.33 4.87
N ALA A 136 5.82 -8.18 3.73
CA ALA A 136 6.64 -9.23 3.11
C ALA A 136 7.89 -8.62 2.46
N ALA A 137 8.53 -7.68 3.16
CA ALA A 137 9.68 -6.92 2.67
C ALA A 137 9.38 -6.27 1.29
N GLU A 138 10.28 -6.37 0.32
CA GLU A 138 10.08 -5.81 -1.02
C GLU A 138 8.90 -6.46 -1.76
N ASN A 139 8.46 -7.66 -1.35
CA ASN A 139 7.35 -8.38 -1.99
C ASN A 139 5.97 -8.06 -1.37
N THR A 140 5.88 -7.02 -0.54
CA THR A 140 4.68 -6.70 0.25
C THR A 140 3.43 -6.50 -0.61
N PHE A 141 3.51 -5.65 -1.65
CA PHE A 141 2.36 -5.38 -2.52
C PHE A 141 1.85 -6.64 -3.23
N GLN A 142 2.76 -7.44 -3.79
CA GLN A 142 2.37 -8.68 -4.49
C GLN A 142 1.79 -9.71 -3.51
N SER A 143 2.31 -9.78 -2.28
CA SER A 143 1.76 -10.65 -1.24
C SER A 143 0.36 -10.20 -0.80
N ALA A 144 0.08 -8.90 -0.80
CA ALA A 144 -1.23 -8.35 -0.54
C ALA A 144 -2.25 -8.67 -1.66
N ILE A 145 -1.81 -8.64 -2.92
CA ILE A 145 -2.62 -9.10 -4.06
C ILE A 145 -2.95 -10.59 -3.91
N LEU A 146 -2.00 -11.42 -3.48
CA LEU A 146 -2.26 -12.85 -3.23
C LEU A 146 -3.27 -13.07 -2.12
N GLU A 147 -3.16 -12.34 -1.00
CA GLU A 147 -4.12 -12.42 0.09
C GLU A 147 -5.54 -12.05 -0.38
N ALA A 148 -5.67 -10.95 -1.13
CA ALA A 148 -6.94 -10.54 -1.70
C ALA A 148 -7.50 -11.61 -2.65
N TRP A 149 -6.63 -12.19 -3.50
CA TRP A 149 -7.02 -13.25 -4.42
C TRP A 149 -7.47 -14.51 -3.69
N LEU A 150 -6.79 -14.93 -2.61
CA LEU A 150 -7.18 -16.09 -1.81
C LEU A 150 -8.59 -15.91 -1.24
N PHE A 151 -8.88 -14.72 -0.69
CA PHE A 151 -10.23 -14.40 -0.21
C PHE A 151 -11.28 -14.46 -1.33
N LEU A 152 -10.98 -13.88 -2.50
CA LEU A 152 -11.88 -13.87 -3.66
C LEU A 152 -12.06 -15.26 -4.29
N SER A 153 -11.07 -16.13 -4.20
CA SER A 153 -11.14 -17.50 -4.70
C SER A 153 -12.18 -18.33 -3.91
N ASP A 154 -12.21 -18.14 -2.60
CA ASP A 154 -13.22 -18.75 -1.72
C ASP A 154 -14.57 -18.02 -1.78
N ASN A 155 -14.58 -16.75 -2.20
CA ASN A 155 -15.77 -15.90 -2.21
C ASN A 155 -15.91 -15.09 -3.53
N PRO A 156 -16.28 -15.74 -4.66
CA PRO A 156 -16.25 -15.10 -5.98
C PRO A 156 -17.19 -13.89 -6.15
N ASP A 157 -18.28 -13.82 -5.39
CA ASP A 157 -19.27 -12.74 -5.47
C ASP A 157 -18.92 -11.51 -4.60
N LYS A 158 -17.74 -11.51 -3.97
CA LYS A 158 -17.31 -10.51 -3.00
C LYS A 158 -16.30 -9.52 -3.56
N LYS A 159 -16.08 -8.42 -2.84
CA LYS A 159 -15.06 -7.42 -3.19
C LYS A 159 -14.06 -7.21 -2.07
N VAL A 160 -12.80 -7.02 -2.45
CA VAL A 160 -11.70 -6.70 -1.53
C VAL A 160 -11.22 -5.27 -1.80
N LEU A 161 -11.04 -4.48 -0.75
CA LEU A 161 -10.24 -3.26 -0.81
C LEU A 161 -8.81 -3.57 -0.36
N LEU A 162 -7.85 -3.45 -1.27
CA LEU A 162 -6.44 -3.47 -0.96
C LEU A 162 -5.93 -2.04 -0.80
N VAL A 163 -5.27 -1.73 0.31
CA VAL A 163 -4.59 -0.45 0.55
C VAL A 163 -3.10 -0.71 0.78
N ASP A 164 -2.28 -0.40 -0.22
CA ASP A 164 -0.82 -0.44 -0.14
C ASP A 164 -0.29 0.94 0.20
N PHE A 165 0.52 1.04 1.25
CA PHE A 165 0.97 2.32 1.77
C PHE A 165 2.36 2.20 2.39
N ASP A 166 3.22 3.17 2.13
CA ASP A 166 4.53 3.25 2.77
C ASP A 166 5.06 4.69 2.74
N GLU A 167 6.11 4.94 3.50
CA GLU A 167 6.86 6.19 3.47
C GLU A 167 8.37 5.94 3.56
N PRO A 168 9.20 6.85 3.01
CA PRO A 168 10.65 6.73 3.13
C PRO A 168 11.08 6.50 4.58
N MET A 169 12.05 5.61 4.77
CA MET A 169 12.56 5.28 6.09
C MET A 169 13.11 6.52 6.82
N PRO A 170 13.09 6.55 8.16
CA PRO A 170 13.71 7.61 8.94
C PRO A 170 15.22 7.69 8.67
N ASP A 171 15.82 8.86 8.95
CA ASP A 171 17.22 9.17 8.65
C ASP A 171 18.20 8.10 9.16
N SER A 172 17.94 7.54 10.34
CA SER A 172 18.75 6.49 10.96
C SER A 172 18.78 5.17 10.19
N TYR A 173 17.87 4.95 9.24
CA TYR A 173 17.77 3.75 8.43
C TYR A 173 17.90 4.01 6.92
N LEU A 174 18.15 5.25 6.49
CA LEU A 174 18.26 5.59 5.06
C LEU A 174 19.34 4.79 4.32
N GLU A 175 20.42 4.39 5.01
CA GLU A 175 21.49 3.57 4.39
C GLU A 175 21.01 2.18 3.91
N TYR A 176 19.88 1.70 4.43
CA TYR A 176 19.28 0.42 4.06
C TYR A 176 18.20 0.55 2.97
N GLU A 177 17.88 1.77 2.54
CA GLU A 177 16.94 2.03 1.44
C GLU A 177 17.68 2.29 0.13
N ASN A 178 17.15 1.72 -0.96
CA ASN A 178 17.62 1.99 -2.31
C ASN A 178 16.53 2.55 -3.23
N GLN A 179 15.31 2.73 -2.70
CA GLN A 179 14.16 3.29 -3.40
C GLN A 179 14.01 4.78 -3.06
N GLN A 180 13.63 5.59 -4.06
CA GLN A 180 13.42 7.03 -3.88
C GLN A 180 11.97 7.38 -4.24
N TYR A 181 11.19 7.74 -3.22
CA TYR A 181 9.76 8.01 -3.35
C TYR A 181 9.28 8.99 -2.27
N LYS A 182 8.04 9.45 -2.35
CA LYS A 182 7.35 10.14 -1.25
C LYS A 182 6.30 9.22 -0.65
N GLY A 183 5.93 9.45 0.61
CA GLY A 183 4.89 8.67 1.28
C GLY A 183 3.61 8.62 0.44
N PHE A 184 3.02 7.43 0.33
CA PHE A 184 1.86 7.19 -0.52
C PHE A 184 0.84 6.26 0.13
N GLY A 185 -0.38 6.27 -0.38
CA GLY A 185 -1.39 5.25 -0.14
C GLY A 185 -2.15 4.96 -1.44
N LEU A 186 -2.04 3.74 -1.96
CA LEU A 186 -2.70 3.22 -3.16
C LEU A 186 -3.86 2.31 -2.74
N GLY A 187 -5.07 2.62 -3.19
CA GLY A 187 -6.28 1.83 -2.94
C GLY A 187 -6.75 1.15 -4.23
N LEU A 188 -7.03 -0.16 -4.16
CA LEU A 188 -7.54 -0.96 -5.28
C LEU A 188 -8.80 -1.72 -4.84
N ILE A 189 -9.87 -1.65 -5.64
CA ILE A 189 -11.02 -2.54 -5.49
C ILE A 189 -10.82 -3.74 -6.39
N LEU A 190 -10.75 -4.91 -5.78
CA LEU A 190 -10.50 -6.17 -6.43
C LEU A 190 -11.76 -7.03 -6.38
N SER A 191 -12.06 -7.70 -7.49
CA SER A 191 -13.14 -8.67 -7.59
C SER A 191 -12.66 -9.93 -8.33
N HIS A 192 -13.37 -11.05 -8.15
CA HIS A 192 -13.06 -12.27 -8.90
C HIS A 192 -13.26 -12.04 -10.39
N GLY A 193 -12.34 -12.51 -11.23
CA GLY A 193 -12.42 -12.35 -12.67
C GLY A 193 -11.12 -12.64 -13.40
N ASP A 194 -11.00 -12.11 -14.61
CA ASP A 194 -9.92 -12.42 -15.54
C ASP A 194 -9.38 -11.21 -16.32
N GLY A 195 -9.74 -9.99 -15.93
CA GLY A 195 -9.24 -8.76 -16.53
C GLY A 195 -7.73 -8.55 -16.35
N PHE A 196 -7.17 -9.09 -15.27
CA PHE A 196 -5.73 -9.14 -15.01
C PHE A 196 -5.28 -10.57 -14.72
N THR A 197 -4.06 -10.89 -15.16
CA THR A 197 -3.37 -12.14 -14.80
C THR A 197 -1.99 -11.80 -14.26
N VAL A 198 -1.62 -12.42 -13.13
CA VAL A 198 -0.34 -12.22 -12.48
C VAL A 198 0.35 -13.57 -12.28
N GLN A 199 1.59 -13.67 -12.77
CA GLN A 199 2.39 -14.89 -12.69
C GLN A 199 3.69 -14.65 -11.92
N SER A 200 4.01 -15.54 -10.97
CA SER A 200 5.29 -15.53 -10.27
C SER A 200 6.33 -16.35 -11.04
N GLY A 201 7.51 -15.78 -11.23
CA GLY A 201 8.70 -16.49 -11.71
C GLY A 201 9.87 -16.36 -10.74
N ILE A 202 10.87 -17.22 -10.89
CA ILE A 202 12.16 -17.08 -10.19
C ILE A 202 13.04 -16.18 -11.04
N SER A 203 13.63 -15.16 -10.43
CA SER A 203 14.63 -14.31 -11.09
C SER A 203 16.01 -14.55 -10.49
N ALA A 204 16.98 -14.83 -11.36
CA ALA A 204 18.40 -14.87 -11.00
C ALA A 204 18.98 -13.46 -10.78
N LYS A 205 18.28 -12.41 -11.24
CA LYS A 205 18.68 -11.02 -11.06
C LYS A 205 17.95 -10.42 -9.85
N CYS A 206 18.72 -9.89 -8.90
CA CYS A 206 18.22 -8.83 -8.01
C CYS A 206 18.27 -7.53 -8.81
N SER A 207 17.15 -7.10 -9.35
CA SER A 207 17.01 -5.72 -9.85
C SER A 207 16.13 -4.97 -8.87
N ASN A 208 16.72 -3.96 -8.24
CA ASN A 208 15.97 -3.03 -7.39
C ASN A 208 15.27 -2.05 -8.32
N HIS A 209 13.95 -2.05 -8.29
CA HIS A 209 13.16 -1.02 -8.97
C HIS A 209 13.28 0.27 -8.15
N PRO A 210 13.46 1.45 -8.78
CA PRO A 210 13.62 2.72 -8.06
C PRO A 210 12.40 3.13 -7.24
N LEU A 211 11.23 2.55 -7.56
CA LEU A 211 9.97 2.74 -6.87
C LEU A 211 9.53 1.48 -6.10
N PRO A 212 8.84 1.63 -4.96
CA PRO A 212 8.07 0.57 -4.31
C PRO A 212 7.12 -0.14 -5.29
N GLN A 213 6.83 -1.42 -5.04
CA GLN A 213 6.03 -2.24 -5.96
C GLN A 213 4.65 -1.67 -6.26
N GLY A 214 3.94 -1.09 -5.28
CA GLY A 214 2.64 -0.46 -5.49
C GLY A 214 2.72 0.74 -6.44
N LEU A 215 3.74 1.59 -6.29
CA LEU A 215 3.98 2.73 -7.18
C LEU A 215 4.45 2.29 -8.58
N ALA A 216 5.30 1.26 -8.66
CA ALA A 216 5.70 0.67 -9.94
C ALA A 216 4.49 0.08 -10.68
N PHE A 217 3.63 -0.65 -9.96
CA PHE A 217 2.34 -1.12 -10.49
C PHE A 217 1.49 0.05 -11.00
N LEU A 218 1.30 1.09 -10.19
CA LEU A 218 0.47 2.23 -10.57
C LEU A 218 1.00 2.92 -11.83
N GLN A 219 2.33 3.05 -11.95
CA GLN A 219 2.95 3.61 -13.14
C GLN A 219 2.59 2.82 -14.41
N HIS A 220 2.77 1.50 -14.39
CA HIS A 220 2.42 0.64 -15.53
C HIS A 220 0.91 0.57 -15.76
N TYR A 221 0.11 0.54 -14.69
CA TYR A 221 -1.34 0.49 -14.78
C TYR A 221 -1.95 1.72 -15.46
N LEU A 222 -1.30 2.88 -15.30
CA LEU A 222 -1.69 4.15 -15.92
C LEU A 222 -1.02 4.42 -17.28
N SER A 223 -0.09 3.56 -17.72
CA SER A 223 0.47 3.62 -19.07
C SER A 223 -0.40 2.82 -20.05
N ASP A 224 -0.11 2.95 -21.35
CA ASP A 224 -0.79 2.17 -22.40
C ASP A 224 -0.24 0.73 -22.52
N GLU A 225 0.51 0.25 -21.52
CA GLU A 225 1.09 -1.09 -21.51
C GLU A 225 0.05 -2.14 -21.09
N ASN A 226 -0.01 -3.24 -21.85
CA ASN A 226 -0.85 -4.39 -21.50
C ASN A 226 -0.06 -5.51 -20.81
N GLN A 227 1.27 -5.40 -20.75
CA GLN A 227 2.13 -6.37 -20.09
C GLN A 227 3.33 -5.66 -19.48
N TRP A 228 3.64 -5.97 -18.23
CA TRP A 228 4.80 -5.44 -17.53
C TRP A 228 5.34 -6.45 -16.51
N THR A 229 6.49 -6.15 -15.92
CA THR A 229 7.12 -7.01 -14.91
C THR A 229 7.56 -6.20 -13.72
N ILE A 230 7.18 -6.66 -12.53
CA ILE A 230 7.62 -6.10 -11.25
C ILE A 230 8.60 -7.07 -10.61
N HIS A 231 9.78 -6.58 -10.27
CA HIS A 231 10.83 -7.38 -9.67
C HIS A 231 10.76 -7.34 -8.14
N ALA A 232 11.15 -8.44 -7.50
CA ALA A 232 11.44 -8.53 -6.08
C ALA A 232 12.74 -9.34 -5.89
N PRO A 233 13.37 -9.34 -4.70
CA PRO A 233 14.51 -10.19 -4.44
C PRO A 233 14.19 -11.66 -4.75
N LYS A 234 14.88 -12.23 -5.74
CA LYS A 234 14.73 -13.63 -6.21
C LYS A 234 13.39 -13.98 -6.86
N GLN A 235 12.49 -13.01 -7.08
CA GLN A 235 11.18 -13.23 -7.69
C GLN A 235 10.89 -12.19 -8.78
N ILE A 236 10.08 -12.57 -9.74
CA ILE A 236 9.47 -11.67 -10.72
C ILE A 236 7.97 -11.90 -10.76
N TRP A 237 7.24 -10.83 -11.01
CA TRP A 237 5.79 -10.82 -11.14
C TRP A 237 5.45 -10.26 -12.51
N GLU A 238 4.99 -11.14 -13.39
CA GLU A 238 4.57 -10.79 -14.75
C GLU A 238 3.08 -10.47 -14.73
N TRP A 239 2.76 -9.22 -15.05
CA TRP A 239 1.40 -8.72 -15.10
C TRP A 239 0.92 -8.65 -16.54
N HIS A 240 -0.30 -9.09 -16.78
CA HIS A 240 -0.97 -9.01 -18.06
C HIS A 240 -2.37 -8.42 -17.86
N LYS A 241 -2.67 -7.36 -18.60
CA LYS A 241 -3.99 -6.73 -18.69
C LYS A 241 -4.65 -7.20 -19.99
N LYS A 242 -5.89 -7.70 -19.88
CA LYS A 242 -6.67 -8.12 -21.05
C LYS A 242 -7.35 -6.95 -21.75
#